data_AF-A0A369WR64-F1
#
_entry.id   AF-A0A369WR64-F1
#
_cell.length_a   1.000
_cell.length_b   1.000
_cell.length_c   1.000
_cell.angle_alpha   90.00
_cell.angle_beta   90.00
_cell.angle_gamma   90.00
#
_symmetry.space_group_name_H-M   'P 1'
#
loop_
_entity.id
_entity.type
_entity.pdbx_description
1 polymer ?
#
loop_
_entity_poly.entity_id
_entity_poly.type
_entity_poly.pdbx_seq_one_letter_code
_entity_poly.pdbx_strand_id
1 'polypeptide(L)'
;MEMIEHTESPYGKSKEFSTDKHGNEVRLGDDIRVLKVDERILAPLPEDEVEELKSFIGEVFSVVHINTDNSVLVEKEWRSGDEVMGHGLAVFPDQFEVEKGGS
;
A
#
# COMPACT_ATOMS: atom_id res chain seq x y z
N MET A 1 -11.08 33.18 -9.43
CA MET A 1 -12.03 32.21 -8.87
C MET A 1 -11.23 30.94 -8.69
N GLU A 2 -10.79 30.69 -7.46
CA GLU A 2 -9.90 29.59 -7.12
C GLU A 2 -10.65 28.27 -7.24
N MET A 3 -10.15 27.35 -8.06
CA MET A 3 -10.58 25.96 -8.02
C MET A 3 -9.72 25.27 -6.97
N ILE A 4 -10.25 25.12 -5.76
CA ILE A 4 -9.69 24.17 -4.80
C ILE A 4 -10.40 22.86 -5.09
N GLU A 5 -9.86 22.08 -6.02
CA GLU A 5 -10.22 20.67 -6.13
C GLU A 5 -9.63 19.97 -4.89
N HIS A 6 -10.38 19.94 -3.80
CA HIS A 6 -10.20 18.90 -2.79
C HIS A 6 -10.66 17.60 -3.46
N THR A 7 -9.78 17.00 -4.26
CA THR A 7 -9.92 15.61 -4.66
C THR A 7 -9.70 14.78 -3.39
N GLU A 8 -10.77 14.57 -2.62
CA GLU A 8 -10.74 13.53 -1.61
C GLU A 8 -10.35 12.24 -2.33
N SER A 9 -9.23 11.65 -1.91
CA SER A 9 -8.82 10.32 -2.38
C SER A 9 -10.02 9.39 -2.31
N PRO A 10 -10.20 8.43 -3.24
CA PRO A 10 -11.29 7.44 -3.13
C PRO A 10 -11.26 6.66 -1.80
N TYR A 11 -10.13 6.71 -1.09
CA TYR A 11 -9.88 6.10 0.21
C TYR A 11 -10.19 7.04 1.40
N GLY A 12 -10.72 8.24 1.14
CA GLY A 12 -11.07 9.23 2.15
C GLY A 12 -9.90 10.11 2.58
N LYS A 13 -9.84 10.44 3.86
CA LYS A 13 -8.84 11.37 4.41
C LYS A 13 -7.48 10.69 4.58
N SER A 14 -6.50 11.12 3.77
CA SER A 14 -5.10 10.71 3.92
C SER A 14 -4.39 11.50 5.02
N LYS A 15 -3.44 10.87 5.70
CA LYS A 15 -2.37 11.57 6.43
C LYS A 15 -1.34 12.14 5.46
N GLU A 16 -0.56 13.10 5.95
CA GLU A 16 0.55 13.71 5.20
C GLU A 16 1.75 12.76 5.06
N PHE A 17 2.04 11.96 6.10
CA PHE A 17 3.14 11.01 6.11
C PHE A 17 2.88 9.83 7.06
N SER A 18 3.64 8.76 6.85
CA SER A 18 3.83 7.62 7.75
C SER A 18 5.34 7.41 7.98
N THR A 19 5.69 6.36 8.73
CA THR A 19 7.07 5.92 8.89
C THR A 19 7.19 4.44 8.55
N ASP A 20 8.33 4.05 7.99
CA ASP A 20 8.66 2.65 7.78
C ASP A 20 9.16 1.96 9.07
N LYS A 21 9.54 0.67 8.97
CA LYS A 21 10.00 -0.12 10.13
C LYS A 21 11.27 0.43 10.79
N HIS A 22 12.00 1.30 10.11
CA HIS A 22 13.23 1.93 10.56
C HIS A 22 13.01 3.36 11.07
N GLY A 23 11.77 3.87 11.01
CA GLY A 23 11.45 5.25 11.34
C GLY A 23 11.78 6.26 10.23
N ASN A 24 12.07 5.81 9.01
CA ASN A 24 12.20 6.73 7.87
C ASN A 24 10.80 7.24 7.50
N GLU A 25 10.70 8.53 7.17
CA GLU A 25 9.45 9.13 6.69
C GLU A 25 9.05 8.54 5.32
N VAL A 26 7.76 8.30 5.14
CA VAL A 26 7.15 7.85 3.88
C VAL A 26 5.95 8.71 3.54
N ARG A 27 5.86 9.15 2.29
CA ARG A 27 4.82 10.03 1.74
C ARG A 27 4.07 9.35 0.59
N LEU A 28 2.97 9.98 0.18
CA LEU A 28 2.25 9.59 -1.04
C LEU A 28 3.20 9.66 -2.24
N GLY A 29 3.19 8.60 -3.07
CA GLY A 29 4.05 8.46 -4.24
C GLY A 29 5.45 7.92 -3.96
N ASP A 30 5.87 7.77 -2.69
CA ASP A 30 7.12 7.08 -2.38
C ASP A 30 6.99 5.59 -2.68
N ASP A 31 8.09 4.98 -3.11
CA ASP A 31 8.17 3.53 -3.32
C ASP A 31 8.58 2.83 -2.03
N ILE A 32 7.84 1.78 -1.67
CA ILE A 32 8.10 0.94 -0.51
C ILE A 32 8.23 -0.51 -0.92
N ARG A 33 9.07 -1.26 -0.20
CA ARG A 33 9.10 -2.72 -0.27
C ARG A 33 8.24 -3.32 0.82
N VAL A 34 7.31 -4.19 0.44
CA VAL A 34 6.50 -4.94 1.41
C VAL A 34 7.32 -6.11 1.94
N LEU A 35 7.37 -6.27 3.26
CA LEU A 35 8.21 -7.27 3.93
C LEU A 35 7.41 -8.41 4.52
N LYS A 36 6.15 -8.15 4.88
CA LYS A 36 5.19 -9.13 5.38
C LYS A 36 3.78 -8.58 5.20
N VAL A 37 2.79 -9.46 5.25
CA VAL A 37 1.37 -9.10 5.29
C VAL A 37 0.83 -9.40 6.68
N ASP A 38 -0.03 -8.53 7.21
CA ASP A 38 -0.63 -8.73 8.52
C ASP A 38 -1.49 -10.01 8.55
N GLU A 39 -1.22 -10.92 9.49
CA GLU A 39 -1.96 -12.18 9.60
C GLU A 39 -3.46 -11.96 9.86
N ARG A 40 -3.85 -10.82 10.45
CA ARG A 40 -5.26 -10.48 10.67
C ARG A 40 -6.01 -10.20 9.35
N ILE A 41 -5.29 -9.75 8.32
CA ILE A 41 -5.83 -9.59 6.96
C ILE A 41 -6.01 -10.96 6.31
N LEU A 42 -5.06 -11.88 6.53
CA LEU A 42 -5.06 -13.21 5.89
C LEU A 42 -6.01 -14.22 6.55
N ALA A 43 -6.18 -14.16 7.87
CA ALA A 43 -6.92 -15.16 8.64
C ALA A 43 -8.36 -15.48 8.16
N PRO A 44 -9.16 -14.51 7.69
CA PRO A 44 -10.52 -14.80 7.20
C PRO A 44 -10.60 -15.21 5.73
N LEU A 45 -9.49 -15.15 4.98
CA LEU A 45 -9.49 -15.31 3.52
C LEU A 45 -9.30 -16.77 3.10
N PRO A 46 -9.84 -17.17 1.94
CA PRO A 46 -9.56 -18.48 1.36
C PRO A 46 -8.10 -18.58 0.88
N GLU A 47 -7.62 -19.80 0.68
CA GLU A 47 -6.20 -20.08 0.41
C GLU A 47 -5.67 -19.38 -0.85
N ASP A 48 -6.48 -19.31 -1.91
CA ASP A 48 -6.17 -18.62 -3.16
C ASP A 48 -5.97 -17.11 -2.96
N GLU A 49 -6.88 -16.45 -2.23
CA GLU A 49 -6.72 -15.03 -1.89
C GLU A 49 -5.50 -14.78 -0.98
N VAL A 50 -5.20 -15.71 -0.07
CA VAL A 50 -4.01 -15.64 0.77
C VAL A 50 -2.74 -15.70 -0.08
N GLU A 51 -2.68 -16.55 -1.10
CA GLU A 51 -1.54 -16.62 -2.02
C GLU A 51 -1.39 -15.32 -2.82
N GLU A 52 -2.50 -14.74 -3.30
CA GLU A 52 -2.49 -13.47 -4.02
C GLU A 52 -1.96 -12.32 -3.16
N LEU A 53 -2.41 -12.19 -1.90
CA LEU A 53 -1.89 -11.16 -1.00
C LEU A 53 -0.44 -11.41 -0.59
N LYS A 54 -0.03 -12.67 -0.40
CA LYS A 54 1.38 -13.01 -0.15
C LYS A 54 2.29 -12.63 -1.32
N SER A 55 1.76 -12.53 -2.54
CA SER A 55 2.54 -12.08 -3.70
C SER A 55 3.01 -10.62 -3.60
N PHE A 56 2.53 -9.84 -2.64
CA PHE A 56 3.07 -8.50 -2.38
C PHE A 56 4.44 -8.57 -1.68
N ILE A 57 4.73 -9.65 -0.94
CA ILE A 57 5.93 -9.75 -0.12
C ILE A 57 7.18 -9.77 -1.01
N GLY A 58 8.09 -8.83 -0.75
CA GLY A 58 9.35 -8.65 -1.47
C GLY A 58 9.23 -7.75 -2.70
N GLU A 59 8.02 -7.42 -3.14
CA GLU A 59 7.79 -6.48 -4.25
C GLU A 59 7.77 -5.02 -3.76
N VAL A 60 7.99 -4.11 -4.71
CA VAL A 60 8.04 -2.67 -4.49
C VAL A 60 6.80 -2.03 -5.11
N PHE A 61 6.14 -1.17 -4.34
CA PHE A 61 4.93 -0.48 -4.77
C PHE A 61 4.97 0.99 -4.37
N SER A 62 4.38 1.85 -5.20
CA SER A 62 4.19 3.25 -4.86
C SER A 62 3.01 3.41 -3.89
N VAL A 63 3.18 4.25 -2.88
CA VAL A 63 2.13 4.55 -1.90
C VAL A 63 1.01 5.38 -2.54
N VAL A 64 -0.21 4.85 -2.55
CA VAL A 64 -1.39 5.53 -3.13
C VAL A 64 -2.25 6.22 -2.07
N HIS A 65 -2.15 5.81 -0.81
CA HIS A 65 -2.85 6.44 0.31
C HIS A 65 -2.11 6.22 1.63
N ILE A 66 -2.28 7.12 2.60
CA ILE A 66 -1.79 6.93 3.98
C ILE A 66 -2.96 7.03 4.94
N ASN A 67 -3.31 5.90 5.55
CA ASN A 67 -4.44 5.77 6.46
C ASN A 67 -4.16 6.49 7.80
N THR A 68 -5.24 6.75 8.54
CA THR A 68 -5.18 7.43 9.85
C THR A 68 -4.44 6.63 10.93
N ASP A 69 -4.31 5.32 10.77
CA ASP A 69 -3.59 4.40 11.65
C ASP A 69 -2.09 4.24 11.31
N ASN A 70 -1.58 5.04 10.36
CA ASN A 70 -0.23 4.97 9.78
C ASN A 70 0.01 3.80 8.82
N SER A 71 -0.96 2.95 8.52
CA SER A 71 -0.79 2.03 7.41
C SER A 71 -0.76 2.80 6.09
N VAL A 72 0.02 2.29 5.14
CA VAL A 72 0.06 2.79 3.76
C VAL A 72 -0.72 1.84 2.87
N LEU A 73 -1.46 2.38 1.92
CA LEU A 73 -2.16 1.59 0.91
C LEU A 73 -1.27 1.48 -0.33
N VAL A 74 -1.15 0.26 -0.83
CA VAL A 74 -0.53 -0.07 -2.12
C VAL A 74 -1.50 -0.89 -2.96
N GLU A 75 -1.36 -0.81 -4.27
CA GLU A 75 -2.21 -1.52 -5.21
C GLU A 75 -1.37 -2.40 -6.13
N LYS A 76 -1.89 -3.59 -6.44
CA LYS A 76 -1.34 -4.48 -7.46
C LYS A 76 -2.45 -4.82 -8.43
N GLU A 77 -2.19 -4.60 -9.71
CA GLU A 77 -3.11 -4.95 -10.80
C GLU A 77 -2.47 -5.98 -11.71
N TRP A 78 -3.26 -6.93 -12.22
CA TRP A 78 -2.82 -7.90 -13.21
C TRP A 78 -3.94 -8.21 -14.20
N ARG A 79 -3.56 -8.78 -15.35
CA ARG A 79 -4.52 -9.23 -16.37
C ARG A 79 -4.78 -10.72 -16.25
N SER A 80 -6.06 -11.10 -16.27
CA SER A 80 -6.52 -12.48 -16.37
C SER A 80 -7.43 -12.60 -17.60
N GLY A 81 -6.84 -13.01 -18.73
CA GLY A 81 -7.54 -12.98 -20.01
C GLY A 81 -7.91 -11.55 -20.42
N ASP A 82 -9.22 -11.30 -20.60
CA ASP A 82 -9.77 -9.98 -20.96
C ASP A 82 -10.13 -9.12 -19.73
N GLU A 83 -9.96 -9.63 -18.51
CA GLU A 83 -10.29 -8.95 -17.26
C GLU A 83 -9.04 -8.32 -16.63
N VAL A 84 -9.22 -7.14 -16.01
CA VAL A 84 -8.22 -6.52 -15.13
C VAL A 84 -8.65 -6.81 -13.69
N MET A 85 -7.79 -7.53 -12.98
CA MET A 85 -7.93 -7.84 -11.57
C MET A 85 -7.01 -6.93 -10.77
N GLY A 86 -7.34 -6.64 -9.52
CA GLY A 86 -6.47 -5.88 -8.65
C GLY A 86 -6.80 -6.04 -7.18
N HIS A 87 -5.77 -5.88 -6.35
CA HIS A 87 -5.88 -5.87 -4.88
C HIS A 87 -5.28 -4.58 -4.32
N GLY A 88 -5.99 -3.98 -3.37
CA GLY A 88 -5.44 -2.97 -2.48
C GLY A 88 -5.02 -3.61 -1.16
N LEU A 89 -3.81 -3.31 -0.68
CA LEU A 89 -3.29 -3.84 0.57
C LEU A 89 -2.86 -2.70 1.50
N ALA A 90 -3.44 -2.68 2.71
CA ALA A 90 -2.95 -1.83 3.79
C ALA A 90 -1.75 -2.50 4.46
N VAL A 91 -0.61 -1.81 4.47
CA VAL A 91 0.67 -2.30 4.97
C VAL A 91 1.08 -1.45 6.18
N PHE A 92 1.24 -2.07 7.35
CA PHE A 92 1.55 -1.33 8.58
C PHE A 92 3.03 -0.94 8.66
N PRO A 93 3.40 0.11 9.43
CA PRO A 93 4.79 0.58 9.55
C PRO A 93 5.86 -0.50 9.76
N ASP A 94 5.59 -1.53 10.56
CA ASP A 94 6.53 -2.61 10.83
C ASP A 94 6.64 -3.66 9.70
N GLN A 95 5.91 -3.46 8.61
CA GLN A 95 5.70 -4.40 7.52
C GLN A 95 6.28 -3.91 6.18
N PHE A 96 6.84 -2.71 6.12
CA PHE A 96 7.50 -2.18 4.93
C PHE A 96 8.79 -1.41 5.26
N GLU A 97 9.60 -1.20 4.23
CA GLU A 97 10.74 -0.28 4.23
C GLU A 97 10.67 0.61 3.00
N VAL A 98 11.07 1.89 3.14
CA VAL A 98 11.13 2.79 1.99
C VAL A 98 12.27 2.38 1.06
N GLU A 99 12.01 2.30 -0.25
CA GLU A 99 13.07 2.12 -1.23
C GLU A 99 13.84 3.44 -1.36
N LYS A 100 15.06 3.45 -0.83
CA LYS A 100 15.96 4.59 -1.05
C LYS A 100 16.40 4.53 -2.51
N GLY A 101 15.82 5.40 -3.33
CA GLY A 101 16.28 5.63 -4.70
C GLY A 101 17.79 5.80 -4.69
N GLY A 102 18.49 4.92 -5.41
CA GLY A 102 19.92 5.05 -5.64
C GLY A 102 20.16 6.43 -6.27
N SER A 103 20.88 7.28 -5.55
CA SER A 103 21.34 8.58 -6.05
C SER A 103 22.30 8.42 -7.21
#